data_AF-A0A1A3B198-F1
#
_entry.id   AF-A0A1A3B198-F1
#
_cell.length_a   1.000
_cell.length_b   1.000
_cell.length_c   1.000
_cell.angle_alpha   90.00
_cell.angle_beta   90.00
_cell.angle_gamma   90.00
#
_symmetry.space_group_name_H-M   'P 1'
#
loop_
_entity.id
_entity.type
_entity.pdbx_description
1 polymer ?
#
loop_
_entity_poly.entity_id
_entity_poly.type
_entity_poly.pdbx_seq_one_letter_code
_entity_poly.pdbx_strand_id
1 'polypeptide(L)'
;MQRCGEQELTAKKHAALNRLKTVRGHLDGIIRMVESDAYCVDVMKQISAVQSSLERANRVMLHNHLETCFSTAVLDGRGQAAIDELVDALKFTPALTGPQAHLGGAAVGEPTNEAPATTAGPR
;
A
#
# COMPACT_ATOMS: atom_id res chain seq x y z
N MET A 1 6.62 -11.84 18.51
CA MET A 1 7.05 -11.37 17.18
C MET A 1 7.78 -12.52 16.48
N GLN A 2 7.13 -13.22 15.54
CA GLN A 2 7.79 -14.27 14.76
C GLN A 2 8.87 -13.61 13.89
N ARG A 3 10.14 -13.99 14.08
CA ARG A 3 11.25 -13.53 13.22
C ARG A 3 11.03 -14.20 11.86
N CYS A 4 10.75 -13.39 10.84
CA CYS A 4 10.55 -13.86 9.48
C CYS A 4 11.92 -14.27 8.89
N GLY A 5 12.37 -15.48 9.24
CA GLY A 5 13.53 -16.22 8.72
C GLY A 5 14.91 -15.59 8.95
N GLU A 6 15.84 -16.34 9.54
CA GLU A 6 17.28 -16.08 9.39
C GLU A 6 17.70 -16.43 7.96
N GLN A 7 17.57 -15.48 7.01
CA GLN A 7 18.38 -15.38 5.78
C GLN A 7 17.83 -14.30 4.83
N GLU A 8 18.76 -13.52 4.28
CA GLU A 8 18.71 -12.58 3.14
C GLU A 8 17.47 -11.67 2.96
N LEU A 9 17.72 -10.36 2.86
CA LEU A 9 16.67 -9.37 2.64
C LEU A 9 16.07 -9.58 1.24
N THR A 10 14.83 -10.07 1.17
CA THR A 10 14.14 -10.31 -0.10
C THR A 10 14.13 -9.04 -0.97
N ALA A 11 14.04 -9.20 -2.30
CA ALA A 11 13.96 -8.06 -3.22
C ALA A 11 12.85 -7.07 -2.84
N LYS A 12 11.69 -7.57 -2.35
CA LYS A 12 10.58 -6.75 -1.87
C LYS A 12 10.92 -6.02 -0.58
N LYS A 13 11.52 -6.67 0.42
CA LYS A 13 11.98 -5.99 1.64
C LYS A 13 13.06 -4.93 1.34
N HIS A 14 13.98 -5.20 0.41
CA HIS A 14 14.95 -4.21 -0.07
C HIS A 14 14.27 -3.00 -0.74
N ALA A 15 13.30 -3.24 -1.62
CA ALA A 15 12.55 -2.17 -2.27
C ALA A 15 11.74 -1.33 -1.27
N ALA A 16 11.12 -1.96 -0.27
CA ALA A 16 10.44 -1.27 0.82
C ALA A 16 11.43 -0.43 1.65
N LEU A 17 12.59 -1.00 2.02
CA LEU A 17 13.64 -0.30 2.76
C LEU A 17 14.13 0.94 2.01
N ASN A 18 14.40 0.83 0.71
CA ASN A 18 14.84 1.98 -0.10
C ASN A 18 13.77 3.07 -0.13
N ARG A 19 12.50 2.70 -0.29
CA ARG A 19 11.39 3.65 -0.25
C ARG A 19 11.25 4.33 1.13
N LEU A 20 11.42 3.60 2.22
CA LEU A 20 11.42 4.16 3.57
C LEU A 20 12.57 5.17 3.78
N LYS A 21 13.76 4.88 3.24
CA LYS A 21 14.88 5.83 3.26
C LYS A 21 14.58 7.10 2.46
N THR A 22 13.93 6.98 1.31
CA THR A 22 13.47 8.14 0.53
C THR A 22 12.42 8.94 1.29
N VAL A 23 11.43 8.27 1.90
CA VAL A 23 10.39 8.92 2.71
C VAL A 23 11.00 9.69 3.87
N ARG A 24 12.02 9.16 4.55
CA ARG A 24 12.74 9.89 5.60
C ARG A 24 13.29 11.23 5.08
N GLY A 25 13.98 11.22 3.94
CA GLY A 25 14.49 12.46 3.34
C GLY A 25 13.39 13.44 2.91
N HIS A 26 12.24 12.93 2.45
CA HIS A 26 11.07 13.76 2.15
C HIS A 26 10.50 14.39 3.43
N LEU A 27 10.41 13.62 4.51
CA LEU A 27 9.94 14.10 5.81
C LEU A 27 10.86 15.19 6.37
N ASP A 28 12.18 15.02 6.25
CA ASP A 28 13.16 16.06 6.61
C ASP A 28 12.91 17.36 5.81
N GLY A 29 12.54 17.24 4.54
CA GLY A 29 12.14 18.39 3.71
C GLY A 29 10.88 19.09 4.22
N ILE A 30 9.87 18.33 4.64
CA ILE A 30 8.62 18.87 5.21
C ILE A 30 8.91 19.59 6.53
N ILE A 31 9.77 19.03 7.39
CA ILE A 31 10.17 19.68 8.65
C ILE A 31 10.79 21.05 8.36
N ARG A 32 11.72 21.14 7.40
CA ARG A 32 12.31 22.43 6.99
C ARG A 32 11.28 23.42 6.45
N MET A 33 10.27 22.95 5.72
CA MET A 33 9.18 23.81 5.25
C MET A 33 8.43 24.44 6.44
N VAL A 34 8.14 23.66 7.47
CA VAL A 34 7.46 24.15 8.68
C VAL A 34 8.36 25.11 9.47
N GLU A 35 9.64 24.78 9.64
CA GLU A 35 10.63 25.65 10.30
C GLU A 35 10.81 27.00 9.57
N SER A 36 10.57 27.02 8.27
CA SER A 36 10.69 28.22 7.42
C SER A 36 9.36 28.96 7.24
N ASP A 37 8.33 28.64 8.03
CA ASP A 37 6.97 29.23 7.94
C ASP A 37 6.37 29.16 6.52
N ALA A 38 6.60 28.04 5.83
CA ALA A 38 6.08 27.82 4.49
C ALA A 38 4.54 27.74 4.49
N TYR A 39 3.93 28.09 3.36
CA TYR A 39 2.48 28.11 3.21
C TYR A 39 1.84 26.76 3.56
N CYS A 40 0.90 26.77 4.51
CA CYS A 40 0.29 25.58 5.10
C CYS A 40 -0.27 24.58 4.08
N VAL A 41 -0.87 25.08 2.99
CA VAL A 41 -1.46 24.21 1.95
C VAL A 41 -0.38 23.41 1.23
N ASP A 42 0.80 23.97 1.02
CA ASP A 42 1.89 23.26 0.36
C ASP A 42 2.53 22.23 1.28
N VAL A 43 2.66 22.53 2.58
CA VAL A 43 3.05 21.55 3.61
C VAL A 43 2.07 20.37 3.62
N MET A 44 0.76 20.62 3.62
CA MET A 44 -0.27 19.56 3.58
C MET A 44 -0.17 18.67 2.33
N LYS A 45 0.12 19.25 1.16
CA LYS A 45 0.34 18.48 -0.07
C LYS A 45 1.57 17.57 0.06
N GLN A 46 2.67 18.06 0.64
CA GLN A 46 3.87 17.25 0.83
C GLN A 46 3.65 16.12 1.84
N ILE A 47 2.91 16.37 2.93
CA ILE A 47 2.50 15.33 3.88
C ILE A 47 1.70 14.24 3.16
N SER A 48 0.75 14.62 2.30
CA SER A 48 -0.07 13.69 1.52
C SER A 48 0.78 12.83 0.56
N ALA A 49 1.84 13.41 -0.02
CA ALA A 49 2.80 12.70 -0.87
C ALA A 49 3.64 11.68 -0.07
N VAL A 50 4.02 12.01 1.16
CA VAL A 50 4.69 11.08 2.08
C VAL A 50 3.77 9.93 2.46
N GLN A 51 2.52 10.22 2.83
CA GLN A 51 1.52 9.18 3.15
C GLN A 51 1.32 8.21 1.98
N SER A 52 1.22 8.72 0.76
CA SER A 52 1.10 7.90 -0.46
C SER A 52 2.32 7.00 -0.69
N SER A 53 3.52 7.49 -0.33
CA SER A 53 4.76 6.71 -0.43
C SER A 53 4.85 5.65 0.66
N LEU A 54 4.40 5.94 1.88
CA LEU A 54 4.29 4.96 2.96
C LEU A 54 3.32 3.84 2.62
N GLU A 55 2.15 4.16 2.05
CA GLU A 55 1.17 3.18 1.58
C GLU A 55 1.78 2.22 0.54
N ARG A 56 2.56 2.75 -0.41
CA ARG A 56 3.28 1.91 -1.39
C ARG A 56 4.30 0.99 -0.71
N ALA A 57 5.05 1.48 0.27
CA ALA A 57 5.99 0.65 1.02
C ALA A 57 5.25 -0.45 1.81
N ASN A 58 4.12 -0.12 2.42
CA ASN A 58 3.29 -1.06 3.15
C ASN A 58 2.76 -2.19 2.24
N ARG A 59 2.27 -1.85 1.04
CA ARG A 59 1.84 -2.84 0.03
C ARG A 59 2.97 -3.79 -0.39
N VAL A 60 4.19 -3.28 -0.55
CA VAL A 60 5.36 -4.11 -0.88
C VAL A 60 5.68 -5.07 0.27
N MET A 61 5.60 -4.60 1.53
CA MET A 61 5.79 -5.44 2.72
C MET A 61 4.71 -6.50 2.85
N LEU A 62 3.44 -6.14 2.63
CA LEU A 62 2.32 -7.06 2.60
C LEU A 62 2.53 -8.16 1.55
N HIS A 63 2.85 -7.78 0.33
CA HIS A 63 3.13 -8.74 -0.75
C HIS A 63 4.25 -9.70 -0.38
N ASN A 64 5.36 -9.18 0.17
CA ASN A 64 6.43 -10.04 0.67
C ASN A 64 5.93 -11.01 1.75
N HIS A 65 5.12 -10.53 2.70
CA HIS A 65 4.61 -11.36 3.80
C HIS A 65 3.73 -12.50 3.29
N LEU A 66 2.84 -12.21 2.33
CA LEU A 66 1.95 -13.19 1.70
C LEU A 66 2.73 -14.33 1.04
N GLU A 67 3.79 -14.02 0.28
CA GLU A 67 4.61 -15.01 -0.44
C GLU A 67 5.57 -15.80 0.44
N THR A 68 5.88 -15.31 1.64
CA THR A 68 6.89 -15.91 2.52
C THR A 68 6.23 -16.47 3.76
N CYS A 69 6.24 -15.69 4.84
CA CYS A 69 5.86 -16.12 6.18
C CYS A 69 4.38 -16.55 6.27
N PHE A 70 3.47 -15.93 5.52
CA PHE A 70 2.07 -16.33 5.46
C PHE A 70 1.88 -17.66 4.72
N SER A 71 2.45 -17.81 3.53
CA SER A 71 2.36 -19.05 2.74
C SER A 71 2.87 -20.27 3.52
N THR A 72 4.00 -20.13 4.23
CA THR A 72 4.51 -21.18 5.11
C THR A 72 3.55 -21.48 6.28
N ALA A 73 2.99 -20.44 6.92
CA ALA A 73 2.05 -20.64 8.02
C ALA A 73 0.77 -21.38 7.59
N VAL A 74 0.29 -21.16 6.36
CA VAL A 74 -0.85 -21.91 5.80
C VAL A 74 -0.51 -23.39 5.64
N LEU A 75 0.67 -23.71 5.07
CA LEU A 75 1.12 -25.10 4.88
C LEU A 75 1.34 -25.84 6.21
N ASP A 76 1.77 -25.12 7.25
CA ASP A 76 2.01 -25.67 8.58
C ASP A 76 0.72 -25.80 9.43
N GLY A 77 -0.46 -25.55 8.86
CA GLY A 77 -1.74 -25.60 9.59
C GLY A 77 -1.95 -24.43 10.57
N ARG A 78 -1.13 -23.38 10.50
CA ARG A 78 -1.20 -22.16 11.32
C ARG A 78 -1.90 -21.00 10.58
N GLY A 79 -2.64 -21.30 9.51
CA GLY A 79 -3.27 -20.31 8.65
C GLY A 79 -4.21 -19.34 9.38
N GLN A 80 -5.07 -19.85 10.29
CA GLN A 80 -6.04 -18.99 11.00
C GLN A 80 -5.35 -17.95 11.87
N ALA A 81 -4.34 -18.35 12.65
CA ALA A 81 -3.57 -17.42 13.47
C ALA A 81 -2.84 -16.37 12.62
N ALA A 82 -2.31 -16.76 11.47
CA ALA A 82 -1.66 -15.83 10.53
C ALA A 82 -2.66 -14.85 9.88
N ILE A 83 -3.89 -15.28 9.60
CA ILE A 83 -4.97 -14.41 9.11
C ILE A 83 -5.33 -13.39 10.18
N ASP A 84 -5.53 -13.81 11.43
CA ASP A 84 -5.91 -12.90 12.52
C ASP A 84 -4.83 -11.84 12.77
N GLU A 85 -3.55 -12.25 12.76
CA GLU A 85 -2.40 -11.33 12.85
C GLU A 85 -2.39 -10.33 11.68
N LEU A 86 -2.63 -10.81 10.45
CA LEU A 86 -2.62 -9.96 9.27
C LEU A 86 -3.79 -8.97 9.28
N VAL A 87 -5.00 -9.41 9.66
CA VAL A 87 -6.17 -8.54 9.80
C VAL A 87 -5.90 -7.46 10.83
N ASP A 88 -5.28 -7.79 11.97
CA ASP A 88 -4.89 -6.81 12.98
C ASP A 88 -3.94 -5.74 12.44
N ALA A 89 -2.91 -6.14 11.70
CA ALA A 89 -1.95 -5.24 11.08
C ALA A 89 -2.59 -4.28 10.05
N LEU A 90 -3.68 -4.69 9.39
CA LEU A 90 -4.34 -3.91 8.34
C LEU A 90 -5.45 -2.97 8.85
N LYS A 91 -5.80 -3.01 10.14
CA LYS A 91 -6.85 -2.15 10.75
C LYS A 91 -6.63 -0.64 10.52
N PHE A 92 -5.38 -0.22 10.39
CA PHE A 92 -5.00 1.19 10.21
C PHE A 92 -4.70 1.56 8.76
N THR A 93 -5.08 0.71 7.80
CA THR A 93 -4.92 0.99 6.36
C THR A 93 -6.28 1.31 5.74
N PRO A 94 -6.73 2.59 5.70
CA PRO A 94 -8.07 2.95 5.23
C PRO A 94 -8.33 2.53 3.78
N ALA A 95 -7.27 2.39 2.98
CA ALA A 95 -7.37 1.91 1.60
C ALA A 95 -7.76 0.42 1.51
N LEU A 96 -7.60 -0.36 2.57
CA LEU A 96 -7.90 -1.80 2.62
C LEU A 96 -9.04 -2.16 3.59
N THR A 97 -9.29 -1.33 4.62
CA THR A 97 -10.30 -1.58 5.66
C THR A 97 -11.29 -0.43 5.86
N GLY A 98 -11.16 0.68 5.11
CA GLY A 98 -12.08 1.81 5.19
C GLY A 98 -13.35 1.65 4.33
N PRO A 99 -14.33 2.56 4.46
CA PRO A 99 -15.61 2.48 3.71
C PRO A 99 -15.46 2.48 2.19
N GLN A 100 -14.31 2.92 1.67
CA GLN A 100 -13.95 2.94 0.24
C GLN A 100 -12.91 1.88 -0.13
N ALA A 101 -12.71 0.86 0.72
CA ALA A 101 -11.80 -0.23 0.40
C ALA A 101 -12.33 -1.00 -0.84
N HIS A 102 -11.59 -0.91 -1.95
CA HIS A 102 -11.83 -1.72 -3.13
C HIS A 102 -10.66 -2.71 -3.21
N LEU A 103 -10.92 -3.96 -2.81
CA LEU A 103 -9.99 -5.06 -3.10
C LEU A 103 -10.07 -5.30 -4.60
N GLY A 104 -9.23 -4.58 -5.36
CA GLY A 104 -9.08 -4.74 -6.80
C GLY A 104 -8.43 -6.09 -7.13
N GLY A 105 -9.15 -7.18 -6.87
CA GLY A 105 -8.96 -8.41 -7.61
C GLY A 105 -9.52 -8.14 -9.00
N ALA A 106 -8.66 -8.08 -10.02
CA ALA A 106 -9.10 -8.21 -11.39
C ALA A 106 -9.80 -9.56 -11.50
N ALA A 107 -11.13 -9.55 -11.36
CA ALA A 107 -11.96 -10.69 -11.68
C ALA A 107 -11.78 -10.97 -13.17
N VAL A 108 -11.40 -12.21 -13.44
CA VAL A 108 -11.36 -12.82 -14.76
C VAL A 108 -12.75 -12.70 -15.39
N GLY A 109 -12.81 -12.03 -16.55
CA GLY A 109 -13.77 -12.21 -17.64
C GLY A 109 -15.27 -12.09 -17.37
N GLU A 110 -15.93 -11.12 -18.02
CA GLU A 110 -17.00 -11.39 -19.01
C GLU A 110 -17.34 -10.12 -19.81
N PRO A 111 -17.87 -10.25 -21.05
CA PRO A 111 -17.84 -9.20 -22.07
C PRO A 111 -19.10 -8.33 -22.05
N THR A 112 -18.94 -7.01 -22.10
CA THR A 112 -20.05 -6.11 -22.44
C THR A 112 -20.02 -5.81 -23.93
N ASN A 113 -20.72 -6.64 -24.71
CA ASN A 113 -21.19 -6.24 -26.03
C ASN A 113 -22.41 -5.32 -25.83
N GLU A 114 -22.18 -4.01 -25.77
CA GLU A 114 -23.21 -2.99 -26.01
C GLU A 114 -22.56 -1.80 -26.74
N ALA A 115 -22.76 -1.74 -28.06
CA ALA A 115 -23.07 -0.48 -28.73
C ALA A 115 -24.59 -0.23 -28.55
N PRO A 116 -25.16 1.00 -28.69
CA PRO A 116 -24.69 2.19 -29.41
C PRO A 116 -24.94 3.50 -28.58
N ALA A 117 -24.64 4.73 -29.04
CA ALA A 117 -25.54 5.54 -29.87
C ALA A 117 -24.87 6.86 -30.25
N THR A 118 -25.00 7.17 -31.54
CA THR A 118 -24.73 8.45 -32.19
C THR A 118 -25.59 9.56 -31.59
N THR A 119 -24.96 10.69 -31.23
CA THR A 119 -25.64 11.99 -31.18
C THR A 119 -24.82 12.98 -32.00
N ALA A 120 -25.35 13.34 -33.16
CA ALA A 120 -24.90 14.45 -33.98
C ALA A 120 -25.01 15.77 -33.18
N GLY A 121 -23.92 16.54 -33.16
CA GLY A 121 -23.89 17.89 -32.58
C GLY A 121 -24.54 18.93 -33.50
N PRO A 122 -24.93 20.10 -32.99
CA PRO A 122 -25.70 21.08 -33.74
C PRO A 122 -24.78 22.01 -34.55
N ARG A 123 -25.16 22.27 -35.80
CA ARG A 123 -24.99 23.54 -36.53
C ARG A 123 -25.85 23.54 -37.79
#